data_AF-A0A6N6S136-F1
#
_entry.id   AF-A0A6N6S136-F1
#
_cell.length_a   1.000
_cell.length_b   1.000
_cell.length_c   1.000
_cell.angle_alpha   90.00
_cell.angle_beta   90.00
_cell.angle_gamma   90.00
#
_symmetry.space_group_name_H-M   'P 1'
#
loop_
_entity.id
_entity.type
_entity.pdbx_description
1 polymer ?
#
loop_
_entity_poly.entity_id
_entity_poly.type
_entity_poly.pdbx_seq_one_letter_code
_entity_poly.pdbx_strand_id
1 'polypeptide(L)'
;MSVYEEIDALKTMDINPVRYLVMPRFLATVLALPVLVIYMDVIGWFGGALVSSINPEVHLSFSVYYRNLADLVDFTAFCNGLIKAMIFGVIISIVCCYVGLKTKGGPREIGTSVTKAVVLSFVLVLVFDYYVTRILLFFDLD
;
A
#
# COMPACT_ATOMS: atom_id res chain seq x y z
N MET A 1 2.57 -4.53 22.88
CA MET A 1 1.23 -5.06 23.20
C MET A 1 1.26 -6.53 23.56
N SER A 2 1.64 -7.47 22.67
CA SER A 2 1.72 -8.88 23.08
C SER A 2 2.81 -9.15 24.13
N VAL A 3 3.98 -8.51 23.99
CA VAL A 3 5.16 -8.72 24.85
C VAL A 3 4.96 -8.26 26.30
N TYR A 4 4.10 -7.26 26.52
CA TYR A 4 3.81 -6.72 27.86
C TYR A 4 2.48 -7.23 28.42
N GLU A 5 1.97 -8.36 27.90
CA GLU A 5 0.70 -8.99 28.32
C GLU A 5 -0.56 -8.11 28.19
N GLU A 6 -0.47 -6.92 27.58
CA GLU A 6 -1.61 -6.00 27.39
C GLU A 6 -2.75 -6.64 26.58
N ILE A 7 -2.41 -7.52 25.63
CA ILE A 7 -3.41 -8.25 24.84
C ILE A 7 -4.12 -9.30 25.69
N ASP A 8 -3.43 -9.91 26.65
CA ASP A 8 -4.02 -10.89 27.55
C ASP A 8 -4.88 -10.20 28.62
N ALA A 9 -4.48 -9.01 29.08
CA ALA A 9 -5.33 -8.15 29.91
C ALA A 9 -6.64 -7.74 29.21
N LEU A 10 -6.62 -7.49 27.89
CA LEU A 10 -7.85 -7.25 27.14
C LEU A 10 -8.77 -8.48 27.14
N LYS A 11 -8.21 -9.69 27.03
CA LYS A 11 -8.99 -10.94 27.06
C LYS A 11 -9.59 -11.21 28.44
N THR A 12 -8.90 -10.87 29.54
CA THR A 12 -9.45 -11.04 30.89
C THR A 12 -10.62 -10.09 31.16
N MET A 13 -10.67 -8.95 30.47
CA MET A 13 -11.82 -8.02 30.47
C MET A 13 -12.94 -8.43 29.50
N ASP A 14 -12.88 -9.63 28.91
CA ASP A 14 -13.83 -10.14 27.90
C ASP A 14 -13.90 -9.28 26.62
N ILE A 15 -12.84 -8.52 26.32
CA ILE A 15 -12.74 -7.71 25.11
C ILE A 15 -12.00 -8.50 24.03
N ASN A 16 -12.63 -8.70 22.88
CA ASN A 16 -11.99 -9.37 21.74
C ASN A 16 -10.86 -8.48 21.16
N PRO A 17 -9.58 -8.90 21.26
CA PRO A 17 -8.46 -8.05 20.85
C PRO A 17 -8.37 -7.89 19.33
N VAL A 18 -8.86 -8.86 18.53
CA VAL A 18 -8.85 -8.76 17.07
C VAL A 18 -9.81 -7.65 16.64
N ARG A 19 -11.04 -7.66 17.16
CA ARG A 19 -12.03 -6.63 16.84
C ARG A 19 -11.61 -5.26 17.34
N TYR A 20 -10.99 -5.18 18.53
CA TYR A 20 -10.62 -3.91 19.14
C TYR A 20 -9.34 -3.29 18.54
N LEU A 21 -8.31 -4.09 18.24
CA LEU A 21 -7.02 -3.59 17.74
C LEU A 21 -6.87 -3.72 16.22
N VAL A 22 -7.25 -4.85 15.63
CA VAL A 22 -6.97 -5.15 14.22
C VAL A 22 -7.94 -4.44 13.31
N MET A 23 -9.24 -4.43 13.63
CA MET A 23 -10.27 -3.79 12.80
C MET A 23 -10.00 -2.29 12.52
N PRO A 24 -9.69 -1.43 13.51
CA PRO A 24 -9.40 -0.03 13.21
C PRO A 24 -8.11 0.16 12.42
N ARG A 25 -7.08 -0.66 12.67
CA ARG A 25 -5.81 -0.62 11.91
C ARG A 25 -5.99 -1.06 10.46
N PHE A 26 -6.80 -2.07 10.24
CA PHE A 26 -7.19 -2.56 8.92
C PHE A 26 -7.90 -1.46 8.13
N LEU A 27 -8.95 -0.85 8.69
CA LEU A 27 -9.68 0.23 8.03
C LEU A 27 -8.77 1.43 7.73
N ALA A 28 -7.93 1.83 8.70
CA ALA A 28 -7.02 2.96 8.53
C ALA A 28 -6.02 2.72 7.38
N THR A 29 -5.44 1.53 7.27
CA THR A 29 -4.45 1.21 6.23
C THR A 29 -5.07 1.03 4.85
N VAL A 30 -6.25 0.42 4.76
CA VAL A 30 -7.00 0.27 3.51
C VAL A 30 -7.43 1.63 2.94
N LEU A 31 -7.77 2.59 3.80
CA LEU A 31 -8.11 3.95 3.37
C LEU A 31 -6.89 4.84 3.14
N ALA A 32 -5.82 4.68 3.92
CA ALA A 32 -4.63 5.51 3.79
C ALA A 32 -3.82 5.21 2.52
N LEU A 33 -3.75 3.94 2.09
CA LEU A 33 -2.97 3.57 0.90
C LEU A 33 -3.46 4.20 -0.42
N PRO A 34 -4.75 4.18 -0.80
CA PRO A 34 -5.19 4.83 -2.03
C PRO A 34 -4.95 6.35 -1.98
N VAL A 35 -5.12 6.99 -0.82
CA VAL A 35 -4.80 8.41 -0.65
C VAL A 35 -3.30 8.66 -0.85
N LEU A 36 -2.45 7.77 -0.33
CA LEU A 36 -1.00 7.84 -0.52
C LEU A 36 -0.62 7.67 -1.99
N VAL A 37 -1.26 6.77 -2.72
CA VAL A 37 -1.00 6.54 -4.16
C VAL A 37 -1.35 7.78 -4.98
N ILE A 38 -2.53 8.39 -4.76
CA ILE A 38 -2.92 9.63 -5.43
C ILE A 38 -1.88 10.73 -5.18
N TYR A 39 -1.41 10.85 -3.94
CA TYR A 39 -0.37 11.83 -3.59
C TYR A 39 0.95 11.57 -4.32
N MET A 40 1.36 10.30 -4.43
CA MET A 40 2.58 9.91 -5.16
C MET A 40 2.45 10.16 -6.66
N ASP A 41 1.28 9.93 -7.26
CA ASP A 41 1.03 10.19 -8.68
C ASP A 41 1.14 11.69 -8.99
N VAL A 42 0.56 12.55 -8.16
CA VAL A 42 0.64 14.02 -8.33
C VAL A 42 2.09 14.50 -8.26
N ILE A 43 2.86 14.03 -7.27
CA ILE A 43 4.28 14.39 -7.15
C ILE A 43 5.09 13.82 -8.31
N GLY A 44 4.80 12.58 -8.74
CA GLY A 44 5.45 11.93 -9.86
C GLY A 44 5.24 12.70 -11.17
N TRP A 45 4.01 13.12 -11.44
CA TRP A 45 3.68 13.95 -12.61
C TRP A 45 4.37 15.30 -12.57
N PHE A 46 4.38 15.97 -11.42
CA PHE A 46 5.07 17.24 -11.25
C PHE A 46 6.59 17.10 -11.42
N GLY A 47 7.18 16.08 -10.80
CA GLY A 47 8.61 15.77 -10.92
C GLY A 47 9.00 15.44 -12.37
N GLY A 48 8.19 14.65 -13.07
CA GLY A 48 8.38 14.35 -14.49
C GLY A 48 8.32 15.59 -15.38
N ALA A 49 7.38 16.51 -15.11
CA ALA A 49 7.28 17.78 -15.83
C ALA A 49 8.50 18.69 -15.59
N LEU A 50 8.96 18.78 -14.35
CA LEU A 50 10.15 19.56 -13.98
C LEU A 50 11.41 19.00 -14.66
N VAL A 51 11.61 17.68 -14.62
CA VAL A 51 12.76 17.04 -15.26
C VAL A 51 12.69 17.19 -16.79
N SER A 52 11.51 17.06 -17.40
CA SER A 52 11.35 17.20 -18.86
C SER A 52 11.61 18.62 -19.38
N SER A 53 11.36 19.63 -18.54
CA SER A 53 11.58 21.04 -18.89
C SER A 53 13.03 21.50 -18.67
N ILE A 54 13.72 20.95 -17.66
CA ILE A 54 15.12 21.29 -17.36
C ILE A 54 16.09 20.57 -18.30
N ASN A 55 15.74 19.36 -18.76
CA ASN A 55 16.63 18.57 -19.62
C ASN A 55 16.75 19.18 -21.03
N PRO A 56 17.99 19.54 -21.45
CA PRO A 56 18.22 20.17 -22.75
C PRO A 56 17.82 19.31 -23.95
N GLU A 57 17.91 17.98 -23.83
CA GLU A 57 17.64 17.02 -24.90
C GLU A 57 16.15 16.81 -25.18
N VAL A 58 15.30 16.93 -24.16
CA VAL A 58 13.86 16.69 -24.27
C VAL A 58 13.10 18.00 -24.54
N HIS A 59 13.53 19.10 -23.93
CA HIS A 59 13.05 20.47 -24.17
C HIS A 59 11.52 20.61 -24.31
N LEU A 60 10.76 19.91 -23.47
CA LEU A 60 9.30 19.96 -23.49
C LEU A 60 8.78 21.11 -22.61
N SER A 61 7.89 21.93 -23.17
CA SER A 61 7.13 22.90 -22.36
C SER A 61 6.13 22.19 -21.45
N PHE A 62 5.90 22.73 -20.25
CA PHE A 62 4.94 22.19 -19.28
C PHE A 62 3.55 21.93 -19.88
N SER A 63 3.08 22.83 -20.75
CA SER A 63 1.76 22.70 -21.39
C SER A 63 1.66 21.47 -22.31
N VAL A 64 2.73 21.17 -23.05
CA VAL A 64 2.80 20.01 -23.95
C VAL A 64 2.89 18.72 -23.13
N TYR A 65 3.65 18.73 -22.03
CA TYR A 65 3.75 17.58 -21.13
C TYR A 65 2.39 17.17 -20.56
N TYR A 66 1.64 18.11 -19.97
CA TYR A 66 0.33 17.80 -19.41
C TYR A 66 -0.70 17.40 -20.46
N ARG A 67 -0.62 17.95 -21.67
CA ARG A 67 -1.51 17.55 -22.77
C ARG A 67 -1.28 16.11 -23.21
N ASN A 68 -0.01 15.73 -23.43
CA ASN A 68 0.34 14.36 -23.77
C ASN A 68 0.01 13.39 -22.63
N LEU A 69 0.20 13.82 -21.37
CA LEU A 69 -0.14 13.01 -20.21
C LEU A 69 -1.66 12.77 -20.11
N ALA A 70 -2.48 13.78 -20.40
CA ALA A 70 -3.93 13.63 -20.45
C ALA A 70 -4.41 12.72 -21.60
N ASP A 71 -3.71 12.72 -22.74
CA ASP A 71 -4.04 11.85 -23.88
C ASP A 71 -3.58 10.39 -23.66
N LEU A 72 -2.55 10.16 -22.83
CA LEU A 72 -2.00 8.82 -22.54
C LEU A 72 -2.63 8.15 -21.32
N VAL A 73 -3.07 8.92 -20.34
CA VAL A 73 -3.61 8.39 -19.08
C VAL A 73 -5.12 8.26 -19.19
N ASP A 74 -5.57 7.05 -19.49
CA ASP A 74 -6.99 6.72 -19.43
C ASP A 74 -7.51 6.78 -17.99
N PHE A 75 -8.73 7.29 -17.83
CA PHE A 75 -9.41 7.30 -16.54
C PHE A 75 -9.57 5.88 -15.95
N THR A 76 -9.72 4.88 -16.83
CA THR A 76 -9.75 3.45 -16.47
C THR A 76 -8.45 3.02 -15.81
N ALA A 77 -7.29 3.41 -16.36
CA ALA A 77 -5.98 3.09 -15.79
C ALA A 77 -5.79 3.70 -14.40
N PHE A 78 -6.30 4.91 -14.17
CA PHE A 78 -6.29 5.54 -12.85
C PHE A 78 -7.16 4.77 -11.83
N CYS A 79 -8.41 4.44 -12.20
CA CYS A 79 -9.30 3.64 -11.35
C CYS A 79 -8.70 2.26 -11.02
N ASN A 80 -8.08 1.63 -12.01
CA ASN A 80 -7.39 0.36 -11.89
C ASN A 80 -6.22 0.43 -10.87
N GLY A 81 -5.45 1.52 -10.88
CA GLY A 81 -4.42 1.81 -9.89
C GLY A 81 -4.97 1.95 -8.46
N LEU A 82 -6.09 2.67 -8.28
CA LEU A 82 -6.74 2.85 -6.98
C LEU A 82 -7.26 1.52 -6.40
N ILE A 83 -7.89 0.68 -7.22
CA ILE A 83 -8.38 -0.65 -6.79
C ILE A 83 -7.20 -1.50 -6.32
N LYS A 84 -6.10 -1.49 -7.08
CA LYS A 84 -4.88 -2.21 -6.73
C LYS A 84 -4.28 -1.71 -5.41
N ALA A 85 -4.26 -0.40 -5.19
CA ALA A 85 -3.82 0.20 -3.93
C ALA A 85 -4.65 -0.26 -2.72
N MET A 86 -5.99 -0.35 -2.87
CA MET A 86 -6.86 -0.88 -1.80
C MET A 86 -6.55 -2.34 -1.48
N ILE A 87 -6.37 -3.19 -2.50
CA ILE A 87 -6.02 -4.61 -2.33
C ILE A 87 -4.69 -4.76 -1.58
N PHE A 88 -3.70 -3.94 -1.91
CA PHE A 88 -2.42 -3.93 -1.20
C PHE A 88 -2.58 -3.52 0.27
N GLY A 89 -3.50 -2.60 0.57
CA GLY A 89 -3.81 -2.19 1.95
C GLY A 89 -4.37 -3.33 2.78
N VAL A 90 -5.25 -4.12 2.18
CA VAL A 90 -5.81 -5.33 2.81
C VAL A 90 -4.69 -6.33 3.11
N ILE A 91 -3.80 -6.61 2.16
CA ILE A 91 -2.72 -7.58 2.32
C ILE A 91 -1.74 -7.14 3.42
N ILE A 92 -1.22 -5.91 3.33
CA ILE A 92 -0.23 -5.39 4.25
C ILE A 92 -0.77 -5.36 5.68
N SER A 93 -2.02 -4.93 5.86
CA SER A 93 -2.62 -4.81 7.18
C SER A 93 -2.85 -6.16 7.85
N ILE A 94 -3.33 -7.16 7.11
CA ILE A 94 -3.53 -8.53 7.62
C ILE A 94 -2.18 -9.14 8.00
N VAL A 95 -1.17 -9.03 7.14
CA VAL A 95 0.17 -9.59 7.39
C VAL A 95 0.80 -8.95 8.62
N CYS A 96 0.83 -7.62 8.69
CA CYS A 96 1.43 -6.90 9.80
C CYS A 96 0.72 -7.17 11.12
N CYS A 97 -0.62 -7.22 11.12
CA CYS A 97 -1.38 -7.56 12.32
C CYS A 97 -1.17 -9.02 12.74
N TYR A 98 -1.11 -9.95 11.79
CA TYR A 98 -0.88 -11.36 12.08
C TYR A 98 0.49 -11.60 12.71
N VAL A 99 1.56 -11.07 12.10
CA VAL A 99 2.92 -11.20 12.65
C VAL A 99 3.06 -10.46 13.97
N GLY A 100 2.48 -9.27 14.09
CA GLY A 100 2.50 -8.49 15.33
C GLY A 100 1.80 -9.18 16.51
N LEU A 101 0.65 -9.83 16.27
CA LEU A 101 -0.07 -10.58 17.32
C LEU A 101 0.62 -11.89 17.71
N LYS A 102 1.35 -12.53 16.79
CA LYS A 102 2.11 -13.75 17.07
C LYS A 102 3.49 -13.52 17.70
N THR A 103 3.96 -12.28 17.72
CA THR A 103 5.27 -11.94 18.31
C THR A 103 5.24 -12.23 19.81
N LYS A 104 6.21 -12.99 20.30
CA LYS A 104 6.44 -13.28 21.73
C LYS A 104 7.90 -12.96 22.07
N GLY A 105 8.28 -13.09 23.34
CA GLY A 105 9.66 -12.89 23.78
C GLY A 105 10.04 -11.44 24.05
N GLY A 106 11.35 -11.14 24.07
CA GLY A 106 11.89 -9.83 24.45
C GLY A 106 12.06 -8.83 23.29
N PRO A 107 12.66 -7.66 23.55
CA PRO A 107 12.84 -6.59 22.55
C PRO A 107 13.54 -7.03 21.26
N ARG A 108 14.44 -8.02 21.34
CA ARG A 108 15.15 -8.57 20.18
C ARG A 108 14.25 -9.38 19.24
N GLU A 109 13.25 -10.08 19.78
CA GLU A 109 12.28 -10.83 18.96
C GLU A 109 11.27 -9.91 18.27
N ILE A 110 11.02 -8.72 18.85
CA ILE A 110 10.20 -7.68 18.21
C ILE A 110 10.84 -7.23 16.90
N GLY A 111 12.13 -6.86 16.91
CA GLY A 111 12.83 -6.45 15.69
C GLY A 111 12.88 -7.56 14.62
N THR A 112 13.08 -8.81 15.05
CA THR A 112 13.05 -9.97 14.15
C THR A 112 11.65 -10.20 13.54
N SER A 113 10.60 -9.95 14.30
CA SER A 113 9.23 -10.11 13.81
C SER A 113 8.83 -8.97 12.87
N VAL A 114 9.28 -7.74 13.12
CA VAL A 114 9.07 -6.60 12.21
C VAL A 114 9.73 -6.87 10.86
N THR A 115 11.00 -7.30 10.84
CA THR A 115 11.69 -7.64 9.58
C THR A 115 11.00 -8.77 8.84
N LYS A 116 10.55 -9.83 9.53
CA LYS A 116 9.74 -10.89 8.94
C LYS A 116 8.42 -10.37 8.35
N ALA A 117 7.71 -9.49 9.06
CA ALA A 117 6.46 -8.90 8.58
C ALA A 117 6.67 -8.10 7.30
N VAL A 118 7.74 -7.30 7.24
CA VAL A 118 8.08 -6.48 6.07
C VAL A 118 8.41 -7.35 4.87
N VAL A 119 9.29 -8.35 5.03
CA VAL A 119 9.64 -9.27 3.93
C VAL A 119 8.41 -10.04 3.43
N LEU A 120 7.58 -10.56 4.33
CA LEU A 120 6.38 -11.31 3.96
C LEU A 120 5.36 -10.42 3.23
N SER A 121 5.20 -9.17 3.69
CA SER A 121 4.33 -8.18 3.04
C SER A 121 4.83 -7.86 1.63
N PHE A 122 6.12 -7.60 1.46
CA PHE A 122 6.70 -7.31 0.15
C PHE A 122 6.54 -8.47 -0.84
N VAL A 123 6.84 -9.70 -0.41
CA VAL A 123 6.69 -10.88 -1.27
C VAL A 123 5.22 -11.08 -1.67
N LEU A 124 4.29 -10.96 -0.72
CA LEU A 124 2.86 -11.09 -1.02
C LEU A 124 2.35 -10.00 -1.95
N VAL A 125 2.78 -8.75 -1.73
CA VAL A 125 2.43 -7.64 -2.63
C VAL A 125 2.91 -7.93 -4.04
N LEU A 126 4.16 -8.38 -4.25
CA LEU A 126 4.66 -8.73 -5.58
C LEU A 126 3.89 -9.88 -6.24
N VAL A 127 3.56 -10.91 -5.48
CA VAL A 127 2.80 -12.06 -6.00
C VAL A 127 1.39 -11.61 -6.40
N PHE A 128 0.70 -10.87 -5.53
CA PHE A 128 -0.64 -10.34 -5.84
C PHE A 128 -0.61 -9.29 -6.94
N ASP A 129 0.48 -8.52 -7.07
CA ASP A 129 0.67 -7.57 -8.15
C ASP A 129 0.56 -8.27 -9.52
N TYR A 130 1.24 -9.40 -9.67
CA TYR A 130 1.16 -10.20 -10.89
C TYR A 130 -0.27 -10.67 -11.18
N TYR A 131 -0.96 -11.25 -10.17
CA TYR A 131 -2.32 -11.75 -10.36
C TYR A 131 -3.32 -10.63 -10.68
N VAL A 132 -3.29 -9.54 -9.92
CA VAL A 132 -4.19 -8.39 -10.12
C VAL A 132 -3.94 -7.78 -11.49
N THR A 133 -2.68 -7.57 -11.88
CA THR A 133 -2.34 -7.01 -13.19
C THR A 133 -2.81 -7.93 -14.32
N ARG A 134 -2.65 -9.25 -14.19
CA ARG A 134 -3.13 -10.21 -15.20
C ARG A 134 -4.65 -10.22 -15.34
N ILE A 135 -5.39 -10.13 -14.23
CA ILE A 135 -6.86 -10.06 -14.25
C ILE A 135 -7.33 -8.76 -14.90
N LEU A 136 -6.65 -7.67 -14.58
CA LEU A 136 -7.03 -6.33 -14.99
C LEU A 136 -6.70 -6.07 -16.47
N LEU A 137 -5.54 -6.51 -16.94
CA LEU A 137 -5.21 -6.49 -18.38
C LEU A 137 -6.12 -7.39 -19.20
N PHE A 138 -6.60 -8.51 -18.64
CA PHE A 138 -7.58 -9.33 -19.32
C PHE A 138 -8.92 -8.61 -19.49
N PHE A 139 -9.30 -7.76 -18.54
CA PHE A 139 -10.54 -6.97 -18.58
C PHE A 139 -10.45 -5.72 -19.48
N ASP A 140 -9.26 -5.13 -19.63
CA ASP A 140 -9.00 -3.97 -20.52
C ASP A 140 -8.82 -4.38 -22.01
N LEU A 141 -8.81 -5.69 -22.32
CA LEU A 141 -8.63 -6.21 -23.68
C LEU A 141 -9.95 -6.57 -24.41
N ASP A 142 -11.11 -6.29 -23.81
CA ASP A 142 -12.47 -6.37 -24.40
C ASP A 142 -13.09 -4.97 -24.55
#